data_AF-A0AAV2RNV8-F1
#
_entry.id   AF-A0AAV2RNV8-F1
#
_cell.length_a   1.000
_cell.length_b   1.000
_cell.length_c   1.000
_cell.angle_alpha   90.00
_cell.angle_beta   90.00
_cell.angle_gamma   90.00
#
_symmetry.space_group_name_H-M   'P 1'
#
loop_
_entity.id
_entity.type
_entity.pdbx_description
1 polymer ?
#
loop_
_entity_poly.entity_id
_entity_poly.type
_entity_poly.pdbx_seq_one_letter_code
_entity_poly.pdbx_strand_id
1 'polypeptide(L)'
;MSDLSSLQKLLEPHKKDITTMSTDDAMLSRYLVASSSVQEAYERILATDKWRKDFPVADVNIDSKGVRKILSSNTAVLCDEKDIDGRPIIYVAVKNHSMQDRCLEEYTNFIIYMLELSLSKCSEDMENICILWDMKGFSLAVMDFALVRKLFDIMQNYYPGIMGITLVLNSPFIFQACWTIIKPWLDENSQNKIKFVTDADLASYINPKIIPDV
;
A
#
# COMPACT_ATOMS: atom_id res chain seq x y z
N MET A 1 -13.02 24.93 16.87
CA MET A 1 -11.85 24.07 17.13
C MET A 1 -11.64 23.26 15.87
N SER A 2 -10.43 23.19 15.31
CA SER A 2 -10.22 22.38 14.10
C SER A 2 -10.41 20.90 14.41
N ASP A 3 -10.71 20.08 13.40
CA ASP A 3 -10.83 18.62 13.57
C ASP A 3 -9.53 18.01 14.11
N LEU A 4 -8.37 18.54 13.70
CA LEU A 4 -7.06 18.17 14.22
C LEU A 4 -6.95 18.47 15.72
N SER A 5 -7.32 19.68 16.15
CA SER A 5 -7.30 20.06 17.56
C SER A 5 -8.25 19.20 18.41
N SER A 6 -9.41 18.82 17.85
CA SER A 6 -10.38 17.95 18.50
C SER A 6 -9.82 16.52 18.64
N LEU A 7 -9.18 15.99 17.59
CA LEU A 7 -8.55 14.67 17.61
C LEU A 7 -7.38 14.61 18.60
N GLN A 8 -6.51 15.61 18.61
CA GLN A 8 -5.42 15.72 19.58
C GLN A 8 -5.96 15.64 21.01
N LYS A 9 -7.02 16.41 21.32
CA LYS A 9 -7.65 16.39 22.64
C LYS A 9 -8.23 15.02 23.03
N LEU A 10 -8.80 14.27 22.08
CA LEU A 10 -9.29 12.90 22.33
C LEU A 10 -8.14 11.91 22.58
N LEU A 11 -7.00 12.11 21.93
CA LEU A 11 -5.82 11.25 22.08
C LEU A 11 -5.02 11.52 23.34
N GLU A 12 -5.02 12.75 23.88
CA GLU A 12 -4.20 13.13 25.05
C GLU A 12 -4.24 12.13 26.23
N PRO A 13 -5.40 11.57 26.65
CA PRO A 13 -5.44 10.57 27.72
C PRO A 13 -4.73 9.25 27.39
N HIS A 14 -4.62 8.87 26.12
CA HIS A 14 -4.08 7.59 25.64
C HIS A 14 -2.74 7.75 24.91
N LYS A 15 -2.24 8.98 24.76
CA LYS A 15 -1.06 9.30 23.94
C LYS A 15 0.20 8.55 24.36
N LYS A 16 0.35 8.26 25.66
CA LYS A 16 1.48 7.48 26.19
C LYS A 16 1.39 5.98 25.88
N ASP A 17 0.19 5.48 25.65
CA ASP A 17 -0.04 4.08 25.32
C ASP A 17 0.18 3.81 23.83
N ILE A 18 0.08 4.85 22.99
CA ILE A 18 0.39 4.76 21.56
C ILE A 18 1.92 4.81 21.39
N THR A 19 2.52 3.67 21.09
CA THR A 19 3.99 3.51 21.08
C THR A 19 4.54 3.00 19.76
N THR A 20 3.70 2.57 18.84
CA THR A 20 4.12 1.91 17.59
C THR A 20 4.06 2.80 16.35
N MET A 21 3.58 4.03 16.48
CA MET A 21 3.41 4.99 15.39
C MET A 21 3.56 6.43 15.88
N SER A 22 3.89 7.35 14.97
CA SER A 22 3.90 8.79 15.26
C SER A 22 2.47 9.29 15.48
N THR A 23 2.34 10.34 16.30
CA THR A 23 1.09 11.10 16.48
C THR A 23 1.30 12.59 16.21
N ASP A 24 2.24 12.90 15.31
CA ASP A 24 2.42 14.25 14.76
C ASP A 24 1.22 14.68 13.90
N ASP A 25 1.14 15.98 13.62
CA ASP A 25 0.03 16.58 12.90
C ASP A 25 -0.16 15.98 11.50
N ALA A 26 0.92 15.61 10.81
CA ALA A 26 0.85 14.99 9.49
C ALA A 26 0.19 13.61 9.55
N MET A 27 0.61 12.76 10.49
CA MET A 27 0.01 11.45 10.70
C MET A 27 -1.46 11.57 11.11
N LEU A 28 -1.78 12.45 12.06
CA LEU A 28 -3.15 12.66 12.51
C LEU A 28 -4.06 13.17 11.37
N SER A 29 -3.55 14.08 10.53
CA SER A 29 -4.27 14.56 9.35
C SER A 29 -4.58 13.44 8.36
N ARG A 30 -3.71 12.44 8.17
CA ARG A 30 -4.01 11.28 7.32
C ARG A 30 -5.20 10.48 7.82
N TYR A 31 -5.26 10.22 9.13
CA TYR A 31 -6.39 9.52 9.74
C TYR A 31 -7.68 10.32 9.64
N LEU A 32 -7.63 11.64 9.77
CA LEU A 32 -8.79 12.51 9.57
C LEU A 32 -9.29 12.46 8.12
N VAL A 33 -8.39 12.57 7.14
CA VAL A 33 -8.76 12.49 5.71
C VAL A 33 -9.34 11.11 5.35
N ALA A 34 -8.83 10.04 5.97
CA ALA A 34 -9.29 8.69 5.73
C ALA A 34 -10.58 8.32 6.48
N SER A 35 -11.10 9.20 7.34
CA SER A 35 -12.23 8.94 8.23
C SER A 35 -13.40 9.88 7.94
N SER A 36 -14.62 9.44 8.22
CA SER A 36 -15.82 10.26 8.11
C SER A 36 -16.03 11.23 9.28
N SER A 37 -15.33 11.00 10.40
CA SER A 37 -15.43 11.83 11.60
C SER A 37 -14.16 11.79 12.45
N VAL A 38 -14.03 12.77 13.34
CA VAL A 38 -12.95 12.83 14.35
C VAL A 38 -12.96 11.58 15.25
N GLN A 39 -14.15 11.08 15.61
CA GLN A 39 -14.30 9.89 16.44
C GLN A 39 -13.80 8.63 15.73
N GLU A 40 -14.14 8.46 14.45
CA GLU A 40 -13.65 7.33 13.65
C GLU A 40 -12.13 7.39 13.48
N ALA A 41 -11.56 8.58 13.25
CA ALA A 41 -10.11 8.76 13.16
C ALA A 41 -9.41 8.34 14.46
N TYR A 42 -9.95 8.74 15.62
CA TYR A 42 -9.47 8.33 16.93
C TYR A 42 -9.50 6.80 17.09
N GLU A 43 -10.62 6.15 16.78
CA GLU A 43 -10.77 4.69 16.89
C GLU A 43 -9.80 3.95 15.97
N ARG A 44 -9.58 4.44 14.75
CA ARG A 44 -8.63 3.86 13.78
C ARG A 44 -7.18 3.99 14.20
N ILE A 45 -6.80 5.09 14.85
CA ILE A 45 -5.46 5.25 15.42
C ILE A 45 -5.23 4.19 16.51
N LEU A 46 -6.16 4.05 17.45
CA LEU A 46 -6.05 3.03 18.50
C LEU A 46 -6.02 1.60 17.93
N ALA A 47 -6.86 1.33 16.92
CA ALA A 47 -6.88 0.04 16.25
C ALA A 47 -5.55 -0.24 15.51
N THR A 48 -4.94 0.78 14.91
CA THR A 48 -3.65 0.64 14.22
C THR A 48 -2.54 0.36 15.22
N ASP A 49 -2.45 1.13 16.31
CA ASP A 49 -1.42 0.92 17.33
C ASP A 49 -1.55 -0.47 17.98
N LYS A 50 -2.79 -0.90 18.27
CA LYS A 50 -3.06 -2.26 18.73
C LYS A 50 -2.61 -3.30 17.70
N TRP A 51 -2.96 -3.13 16.42
CA TRP A 51 -2.58 -4.06 15.37
C TRP A 51 -1.05 -4.17 15.22
N ARG A 52 -0.32 -3.05 15.29
CA ARG A 52 1.16 -3.03 15.23
C ARG A 52 1.82 -3.67 16.47
N LYS A 53 1.11 -3.80 17.59
CA LYS A 53 1.55 -4.56 18.79
C LYS A 53 1.25 -6.05 18.65
N ASP A 54 0.04 -6.39 18.19
CA ASP A 54 -0.40 -7.79 18.02
C ASP A 54 0.35 -8.48 16.87
N PHE A 55 0.66 -7.72 15.82
CA PHE A 55 1.52 -8.10 14.71
C PHE A 55 2.73 -7.18 14.75
N PRO A 56 3.91 -7.61 15.23
CA PRO A 56 5.04 -6.73 15.51
C PRO A 56 5.66 -6.21 14.20
N VAL A 57 5.03 -5.20 13.61
CA VAL A 57 5.43 -4.59 12.33
C VAL A 57 6.87 -4.10 12.39
N ALA A 58 7.28 -3.57 13.53
CA ALA A 58 8.64 -3.08 13.76
C ALA A 58 9.71 -4.18 13.62
N ASP A 59 9.34 -5.45 13.83
CA ASP A 59 10.25 -6.58 13.71
C ASP A 59 10.23 -7.20 12.30
N VAL A 60 9.31 -6.78 11.44
CA VAL A 60 9.23 -7.27 10.06
C VAL A 60 10.46 -6.84 9.29
N ASN A 61 11.18 -7.82 8.76
CA ASN A 61 12.42 -7.61 8.03
C ASN A 61 12.56 -8.68 6.94
N ILE A 62 13.68 -8.64 6.22
CA ILE A 62 13.94 -9.54 5.09
C ILE A 62 13.89 -11.04 5.50
N ASP A 63 14.22 -11.38 6.74
CA ASP A 63 14.21 -12.74 7.29
C ASP A 63 12.83 -13.18 7.84
N SER A 64 11.84 -12.29 7.87
CA SER A 64 10.48 -12.67 8.23
C SER A 64 9.94 -13.75 7.30
N LYS A 65 9.12 -14.66 7.86
CA LYS A 65 8.61 -15.84 7.16
C LYS A 65 8.03 -15.49 5.78
N GLY A 66 8.59 -16.09 4.74
CA GLY A 66 8.16 -15.92 3.34
C GLY A 66 8.74 -14.71 2.60
N VAL A 67 9.26 -13.69 3.29
CA VAL A 67 9.71 -12.43 2.65
C VAL A 67 10.83 -12.68 1.63
N ARG A 68 11.92 -13.36 2.01
CA ARG A 68 13.00 -13.71 1.06
C ARG A 68 12.50 -14.50 -0.14
N LYS A 69 11.63 -15.49 0.09
CA LYS A 69 11.08 -16.36 -0.96
C LYS A 69 10.30 -15.54 -1.98
N ILE A 70 9.40 -14.67 -1.52
CA ILE A 70 8.54 -13.86 -2.40
C ILE A 70 9.35 -12.75 -3.09
N LEU A 71 10.34 -12.14 -2.40
CA LEU A 71 11.28 -11.22 -3.06
C LEU A 71 12.04 -11.92 -4.19
N SER A 72 12.52 -13.14 -3.96
CA SER A 72 13.30 -13.89 -4.95
C SER A 72 12.50 -14.33 -6.19
N SER A 73 11.16 -14.33 -6.12
CA SER A 73 10.32 -14.59 -7.29
C SER A 73 10.10 -13.35 -8.16
N ASN A 74 10.62 -12.18 -7.74
CA ASN A 74 10.37 -10.89 -8.37
C ASN A 74 8.88 -10.59 -8.61
N THR A 75 8.02 -11.03 -7.69
CA THR A 75 6.58 -10.71 -7.76
C THR A 75 6.35 -9.22 -7.51
N ALA A 76 7.12 -8.62 -6.60
CA ALA A 76 7.22 -7.18 -6.48
C ALA A 76 8.66 -6.76 -6.16
N VAL A 77 9.04 -5.59 -6.67
CA VAL A 77 10.38 -5.00 -6.56
C VAL A 77 10.22 -3.53 -6.20
N LEU A 78 11.03 -3.05 -5.25
CA LEU A 78 11.15 -1.62 -4.99
C LEU A 78 12.19 -1.05 -5.96
N CYS A 79 11.78 -0.13 -6.83
CA CYS A 79 12.70 0.48 -7.79
C CYS A 79 13.72 1.38 -7.08
N ASP A 80 14.92 1.47 -7.63
CA ASP A 80 15.97 2.37 -7.11
C ASP A 80 15.63 3.85 -7.34
N GLU A 81 14.99 4.13 -8.48
CA GLU A 81 14.52 5.47 -8.85
C GLU A 81 13.06 5.70 -8.42
N LYS A 82 12.70 6.98 -8.32
CA LYS A 82 11.37 7.46 -7.93
C LYS A 82 10.53 7.80 -9.15
N ASP A 83 9.22 7.96 -8.96
CA ASP A 83 8.33 8.51 -9.98
C ASP A 83 8.64 10.00 -10.22
N ILE A 84 8.03 10.61 -11.25
CA ILE A 84 8.27 12.00 -11.63
C ILE A 84 7.89 12.98 -10.51
N ASP A 85 6.97 12.61 -9.61
CA ASP A 85 6.59 13.42 -8.46
C ASP A 85 7.49 13.15 -7.24
N GLY A 86 8.42 12.19 -7.29
CA GLY A 86 9.34 11.86 -6.20
C GLY A 86 8.84 10.76 -5.25
N ARG A 87 7.83 9.98 -5.64
CA ARG A 87 7.32 8.83 -4.86
C ARG A 87 8.21 7.60 -5.08
N PRO A 88 8.54 6.83 -4.03
CA PRO A 88 9.08 5.49 -4.18
C PRO A 88 8.14 4.60 -5.00
N ILE A 89 8.68 3.76 -5.88
CA ILE A 89 7.89 2.91 -6.78
C ILE A 89 8.00 1.45 -6.37
N ILE A 90 6.85 0.84 -6.06
CA ILE A 90 6.73 -0.62 -6.01
C ILE A 90 6.26 -1.10 -7.39
N TYR A 91 7.14 -1.80 -8.10
CA TYR A 91 6.81 -2.51 -9.32
C TYR A 91 6.27 -3.91 -9.00
N VAL A 92 5.15 -4.30 -9.58
CA VAL A 92 4.50 -5.61 -9.36
C VAL A 92 4.33 -6.32 -10.69
N ALA A 93 5.01 -7.46 -10.88
CA ALA A 93 4.90 -8.29 -12.07
C ALA A 93 3.92 -9.45 -11.81
N VAL A 94 2.68 -9.32 -12.30
CA VAL A 94 1.62 -10.29 -11.93
C VAL A 94 1.88 -11.71 -12.44
N LYS A 95 2.61 -11.85 -13.56
CA LYS A 95 3.02 -13.16 -14.11
C LYS A 95 3.85 -14.00 -13.12
N ASN A 96 4.53 -13.36 -12.17
CA ASN A 96 5.41 -14.02 -11.21
C ASN A 96 4.65 -14.46 -9.94
N HIS A 97 3.40 -14.06 -9.78
CA HIS A 97 2.55 -14.53 -8.69
C HIS A 97 1.97 -15.92 -8.98
N SER A 98 2.00 -16.81 -7.98
CA SER A 98 1.35 -18.12 -8.02
C SER A 98 0.36 -18.29 -6.87
N MET A 99 -0.86 -18.71 -7.20
CA MET A 99 -1.89 -19.05 -6.22
C MET A 99 -1.73 -20.44 -5.62
N GLN A 100 -1.00 -21.35 -6.27
CA GLN A 100 -0.96 -22.77 -5.86
C GLN A 100 -0.15 -22.98 -4.57
N ASP A 101 0.95 -22.23 -4.42
CA ASP A 101 1.91 -22.39 -3.31
C ASP A 101 1.96 -21.18 -2.36
N ARG A 102 0.91 -20.33 -2.40
CA ARG A 102 0.88 -19.12 -1.58
C ARG A 102 0.45 -19.40 -0.14
N CYS A 103 1.07 -18.68 0.78
CA CYS A 103 0.62 -18.57 2.17
C CYS A 103 0.24 -17.10 2.45
N LEU A 104 -1.00 -16.84 2.90
CA LEU A 104 -1.44 -15.46 3.16
C LEU A 104 -0.66 -14.78 4.29
N GLU A 105 -0.19 -15.55 5.27
CA GLU A 105 0.65 -15.06 6.36
C GLU A 105 2.01 -14.58 5.81
N GLU A 106 2.66 -15.39 4.97
CA GLU A 106 3.91 -15.05 4.29
C GLU A 106 3.77 -13.78 3.44
N TYR A 107 2.68 -13.69 2.67
CA TYR A 107 2.38 -12.51 1.89
C TYR A 107 2.01 -11.30 2.76
N THR A 108 1.42 -11.50 3.94
CA THR A 108 1.16 -10.40 4.89
C THR A 108 2.47 -9.81 5.39
N ASN A 109 3.44 -10.65 5.79
CA ASN A 109 4.80 -10.19 6.13
C ASN A 109 5.45 -9.45 4.95
N PHE A 110 5.34 -10.01 3.74
CA PHE A 110 5.91 -9.42 2.53
C PHE A 110 5.30 -8.05 2.19
N ILE A 111 3.97 -7.92 2.26
CA ILE A 111 3.28 -6.64 2.02
C ILE A 111 3.79 -5.60 3.01
N ILE A 112 3.82 -5.93 4.31
CA ILE A 112 4.25 -5.00 5.35
C ILE A 112 5.71 -4.62 5.17
N TYR A 113 6.58 -5.58 4.88
CA TYR A 113 7.98 -5.35 4.56
C TYR A 113 8.13 -4.35 3.39
N MET A 114 7.41 -4.58 2.28
CA MET A 114 7.48 -3.70 1.10
C MET A 114 6.94 -2.30 1.40
N LEU A 115 5.87 -2.18 2.19
CA LEU A 115 5.31 -0.88 2.59
C LEU A 115 6.28 -0.10 3.48
N GLU A 116 6.79 -0.71 4.55
CA GLU A 116 7.73 -0.07 5.48
C GLU A 116 9.06 0.29 4.77
N LEU A 117 9.56 -0.60 3.90
CA LEU A 117 10.75 -0.32 3.09
C LEU A 117 10.52 0.86 2.14
N SER A 118 9.35 0.92 1.47
CA SER A 118 9.04 2.02 0.56
C SER A 118 8.86 3.35 1.32
N LEU A 119 8.20 3.33 2.47
CA LEU A 119 8.03 4.51 3.33
C LEU A 119 9.38 5.04 3.84
N SER A 120 10.35 4.16 4.10
CA SER A 120 11.72 4.58 4.47
C SER A 120 12.46 5.34 3.35
N LYS A 121 11.95 5.28 2.11
CA LYS A 121 12.49 5.99 0.93
C LYS A 121 11.71 7.27 0.59
N CYS A 122 10.61 7.54 1.29
CA CYS A 122 9.88 8.79 1.17
C CYS A 122 10.76 9.97 1.61
N SER A 123 10.49 11.15 1.05
CA SER A 123 11.08 12.41 1.51
C SER A 123 10.11 13.15 2.42
N GLU A 124 10.58 14.16 3.15
CA GLU A 124 9.73 14.98 4.03
C GLU A 124 8.53 15.58 3.27
N ASP A 125 8.71 15.98 2.01
CA ASP A 125 7.65 16.56 1.18
C ASP A 125 6.78 15.53 0.43
N MET A 126 7.19 14.26 0.41
CA MET A 126 6.50 13.22 -0.36
C MET A 126 6.48 11.90 0.41
N GLU A 127 5.39 11.72 1.15
CA GLU A 127 5.21 10.65 2.11
C GLU A 127 4.20 9.57 1.63
N ASN A 128 4.04 9.44 0.31
CA ASN A 128 3.19 8.44 -0.33
C ASN A 128 3.97 7.71 -1.45
N ILE A 129 3.44 6.57 -1.89
CA ILE A 129 4.11 5.66 -2.81
C ILE A 129 3.37 5.58 -4.15
N CYS A 130 4.11 5.20 -5.19
CA CYS A 130 3.59 4.76 -6.46
C CYS A 130 3.59 3.22 -6.51
N ILE A 131 2.50 2.61 -6.95
CA ILE A 131 2.46 1.16 -7.22
C ILE A 131 2.21 0.95 -8.72
N LEU A 132 3.17 0.37 -9.43
CA LEU A 132 3.04 0.01 -10.85
C LEU A 132 2.75 -1.48 -10.98
N TRP A 133 1.53 -1.83 -11.38
CA TRP A 133 1.12 -3.18 -11.74
C TRP A 133 1.38 -3.43 -13.22
N ASP A 134 2.36 -4.27 -13.54
CA ASP A 134 2.49 -4.83 -14.89
C ASP A 134 1.61 -6.08 -15.01
N MET A 135 0.53 -5.93 -15.77
CA MET A 135 -0.46 -6.98 -16.00
C MET A 135 -0.07 -7.92 -17.15
N LYS A 136 1.13 -7.78 -17.74
CA LYS A 136 1.63 -8.71 -18.75
C LYS A 136 1.67 -10.13 -18.21
N GLY A 137 1.10 -11.07 -18.96
CA GLY A 137 0.97 -12.47 -18.54
C GLY A 137 -0.17 -12.74 -17.54
N PHE A 138 -1.02 -11.74 -17.24
CA PHE A 138 -2.20 -11.94 -16.42
C PHE A 138 -3.14 -12.98 -17.03
N SER A 139 -3.67 -13.84 -16.17
CA SER A 139 -4.78 -14.76 -16.45
C SER A 139 -5.60 -14.95 -15.18
N LEU A 140 -6.82 -15.51 -15.31
CA LEU A 140 -7.64 -15.82 -14.14
C LEU A 140 -6.97 -16.84 -13.18
N ALA A 141 -6.02 -17.63 -13.68
CA ALA A 141 -5.29 -18.60 -12.86
C ALA A 141 -4.30 -17.95 -11.87
N VAL A 142 -3.86 -16.71 -12.15
CA VAL A 142 -2.97 -15.94 -11.25
C VAL A 142 -3.73 -14.86 -10.47
N MET A 143 -5.05 -14.72 -10.66
CA MET A 143 -5.84 -13.70 -9.99
C MET A 143 -6.18 -14.09 -8.55
N ASP A 144 -5.44 -13.55 -7.60
CA ASP A 144 -5.68 -13.80 -6.17
C ASP A 144 -6.51 -12.72 -5.48
N PHE A 145 -7.83 -12.85 -5.54
CA PHE A 145 -8.76 -11.94 -4.89
C PHE A 145 -8.55 -11.82 -3.37
N ALA A 146 -8.16 -12.90 -2.70
CA ALA A 146 -7.98 -12.87 -1.24
C ALA A 146 -6.74 -12.07 -0.85
N LEU A 147 -5.64 -12.21 -1.60
CA LEU A 147 -4.43 -11.42 -1.37
C LEU A 147 -4.63 -9.95 -1.72
N VAL A 148 -5.29 -9.64 -2.85
CA VAL A 148 -5.61 -8.25 -3.21
C VAL A 148 -6.51 -7.61 -2.15
N ARG A 149 -7.52 -8.34 -1.66
CA ARG A 149 -8.36 -7.85 -0.56
C ARG A 149 -7.53 -7.59 0.70
N LYS A 150 -6.66 -8.53 1.07
CA LYS A 150 -5.76 -8.39 2.23
C LYS A 150 -4.83 -7.17 2.11
N LEU A 151 -4.26 -6.93 0.92
CA LEU A 151 -3.43 -5.76 0.64
C LEU A 151 -4.20 -4.46 0.89
N PHE A 152 -5.41 -4.34 0.32
CA PHE A 152 -6.23 -3.15 0.50
C PHE A 152 -6.75 -2.99 1.93
N ASP A 153 -7.07 -4.07 2.62
CA ASP A 153 -7.46 -4.02 4.03
C ASP A 153 -6.28 -3.53 4.89
N ILE A 154 -5.04 -3.96 4.62
CA ILE A 154 -3.85 -3.48 5.34
C ILE A 154 -3.62 -1.99 5.06
N MET A 155 -3.60 -1.59 3.78
CA MET A 155 -3.31 -0.21 3.39
C MET A 155 -4.36 0.77 3.90
N GLN A 156 -5.65 0.46 3.75
CA GLN A 156 -6.72 1.39 4.14
C GLN A 156 -6.84 1.52 5.66
N ASN A 157 -6.66 0.43 6.42
CA ASN A 157 -6.87 0.47 7.87
C ASN A 157 -5.63 0.94 8.65
N TYR A 158 -4.43 0.56 8.22
CA TYR A 158 -3.21 0.73 9.03
C TYR A 158 -2.17 1.67 8.40
N TYR A 159 -2.34 2.04 7.14
CA TYR A 159 -1.44 2.95 6.43
C TYR A 159 -2.23 4.04 5.69
N PRO A 160 -3.06 4.84 6.37
CA PRO A 160 -3.88 5.83 5.70
C PRO A 160 -3.01 6.84 4.93
N GLY A 161 -3.44 7.17 3.72
CA GLY A 161 -2.78 8.16 2.88
C GLY A 161 -1.49 7.72 2.19
N ILE A 162 -1.00 6.49 2.40
CA ILE A 162 0.25 6.04 1.76
C ILE A 162 0.10 5.82 0.26
N MET A 163 -1.08 5.47 -0.23
CA MET A 163 -1.30 5.27 -1.65
C MET A 163 -1.35 6.64 -2.33
N GLY A 164 -0.29 7.01 -3.07
CA GLY A 164 -0.23 8.24 -3.85
C GLY A 164 -0.88 8.05 -5.20
N ILE A 165 -0.36 7.09 -5.97
CA ILE A 165 -0.88 6.70 -7.28
C ILE A 165 -0.68 5.20 -7.52
N THR A 166 -1.61 4.57 -8.22
CA THR A 166 -1.48 3.17 -8.64
C THR A 166 -1.68 3.11 -10.15
N LEU A 167 -0.65 2.66 -10.86
CA LEU A 167 -0.64 2.55 -12.31
C LEU A 167 -0.87 1.09 -12.70
N VAL A 168 -1.77 0.84 -13.64
CA VAL A 168 -2.08 -0.50 -14.15
C VAL A 168 -1.72 -0.53 -15.64
N LEU A 169 -0.59 -1.14 -15.95
CA LEU A 169 -0.03 -1.28 -17.29
C LEU A 169 -0.40 -2.65 -17.88
N ASN A 170 -0.48 -2.75 -19.21
CA ASN A 170 -0.71 -4.03 -19.92
C ASN A 170 -1.99 -4.78 -19.52
N SER A 171 -3.01 -4.08 -19.00
CA SER A 171 -4.23 -4.71 -18.50
C SER A 171 -5.02 -5.40 -19.63
N PRO A 172 -5.20 -6.72 -19.60
CA PRO A 172 -5.99 -7.41 -20.63
C PRO A 172 -7.49 -7.18 -20.40
N PHE A 173 -8.29 -7.25 -21.47
CA PHE A 173 -9.75 -7.02 -21.39
C PHE A 173 -10.45 -7.86 -20.30
N ILE A 174 -10.04 -9.11 -20.10
CA ILE A 174 -10.61 -9.97 -19.05
C ILE A 174 -10.44 -9.40 -17.63
N PHE A 175 -9.40 -8.60 -17.38
CA PHE A 175 -9.20 -7.96 -16.09
C PHE A 175 -10.30 -6.96 -15.75
N GLN A 176 -11.01 -6.40 -16.73
CA GLN A 176 -12.15 -5.50 -16.46
C GLN A 176 -13.24 -6.17 -15.62
N ALA A 177 -13.46 -7.48 -15.79
CA ALA A 177 -14.38 -8.25 -14.96
C ALA A 177 -13.86 -8.36 -13.51
N CYS A 178 -12.57 -8.67 -13.33
CA CYS A 178 -11.93 -8.69 -12.01
C CYS A 178 -11.98 -7.30 -11.36
N TRP A 179 -11.72 -6.24 -12.11
CA TRP A 179 -11.75 -4.87 -11.62
C TRP A 179 -13.13 -4.47 -11.11
N THR A 180 -14.21 -4.94 -11.75
CA THR A 180 -15.59 -4.72 -11.25
C THR A 180 -15.81 -5.32 -9.86
N ILE A 181 -15.14 -6.43 -9.54
CA ILE A 181 -15.21 -7.08 -8.23
C ILE A 181 -14.32 -6.36 -7.22
N ILE A 182 -13.14 -5.91 -7.65
CA ILE A 182 -12.10 -5.31 -6.80
C ILE A 182 -12.45 -3.86 -6.44
N LYS A 183 -12.95 -3.08 -7.39
CA LYS A 183 -13.20 -1.63 -7.24
C LYS A 183 -14.04 -1.27 -6.00
N PRO A 184 -15.12 -1.99 -5.65
CA PRO A 184 -15.91 -1.69 -4.44
C PRO A 184 -15.18 -1.91 -3.11
N TRP A 185 -13.98 -2.50 -3.10
CA TRP A 185 -13.19 -2.69 -1.88
C TRP A 185 -12.38 -1.46 -1.49
N LEU A 186 -12.34 -0.47 -2.37
CA LEU A 186 -11.59 0.78 -2.20
C LEU A 186 -12.57 1.93 -1.97
N ASP A 187 -12.21 2.84 -1.08
CA ASP A 187 -12.90 4.13 -0.97
C ASP A 187 -12.76 4.97 -2.26
N GLU A 188 -13.61 5.98 -2.43
CA GLU A 188 -13.66 6.80 -3.64
C GLU A 188 -12.33 7.53 -3.92
N ASN A 189 -11.67 8.04 -2.88
CA ASN A 189 -10.37 8.71 -3.02
C ASN A 189 -9.29 7.72 -3.49
N SER A 190 -9.30 6.50 -2.95
CA SER A 190 -8.43 5.41 -3.40
C SER A 190 -8.70 4.99 -4.85
N GLN A 191 -9.96 4.89 -5.27
CA GLN A 191 -10.32 4.56 -6.65
C GLN A 191 -9.82 5.62 -7.64
N ASN A 192 -9.88 6.90 -7.29
CA ASN A 192 -9.44 8.01 -8.15
C ASN A 192 -7.94 8.03 -8.43
N LYS A 193 -7.15 7.38 -7.56
CA LYS A 193 -5.69 7.24 -7.67
C LYS A 193 -5.26 6.09 -8.58
N ILE A 194 -6.18 5.22 -9.00
CA ILE A 194 -5.88 4.11 -9.90
C ILE A 194 -6.02 4.56 -11.35
N LYS A 195 -4.94 4.42 -12.12
CA LYS A 195 -4.87 4.80 -13.53
C LYS A 195 -4.52 3.58 -14.37
N PHE A 196 -5.39 3.25 -15.31
CA PHE A 196 -5.06 2.31 -16.38
C PHE A 196 -4.29 3.08 -17.44
N VAL A 197 -3.07 2.63 -17.75
CA VAL A 197 -2.12 3.38 -18.57
C VAL A 197 -1.61 2.51 -19.72
N THR A 198 -1.32 3.15 -20.85
CA THR A 198 -0.52 2.58 -21.93
C THR A 198 0.97 2.82 -21.69
N ASP A 199 1.85 2.20 -22.48
CA ASP A 199 3.29 2.50 -22.44
C ASP A 199 3.59 3.98 -22.71
N ALA A 200 2.79 4.62 -23.58
CA ALA A 200 2.94 6.04 -23.88
C ALA A 200 2.54 6.94 -22.69
N ASP A 201 1.46 6.58 -21.99
CA ASP A 201 1.00 7.33 -20.81
C ASP A 201 1.98 7.18 -19.64
N LEU A 202 2.59 6.00 -19.50
CA LEU A 202 3.49 5.67 -18.40
C LEU A 202 4.66 6.65 -18.27
N ALA A 203 5.19 7.14 -19.40
CA ALA A 203 6.27 8.12 -19.44
C ALA A 203 5.93 9.47 -18.78
N SER A 204 4.63 9.75 -18.56
CA SER A 204 4.17 10.93 -17.82
C SER A 204 4.22 10.75 -16.30
N TYR A 205 4.46 9.53 -15.81
CA TYR A 205 4.53 9.21 -14.39
C TYR A 205 5.89 8.66 -13.98
N ILE A 206 6.48 7.80 -14.81
CA ILE A 206 7.67 7.02 -14.49
C ILE A 206 8.62 7.04 -15.70
N ASN A 207 9.92 7.24 -15.47
CA ASN A 207 10.92 7.06 -16.52
C ASN A 207 10.96 5.57 -16.94
N PRO A 208 10.57 5.19 -18.17
CA PRO A 208 10.41 3.78 -18.53
C PRO A 208 11.70 2.95 -18.43
N LYS A 209 12.88 3.59 -18.42
CA LYS A 209 14.18 2.92 -18.27
C LYS A 209 14.42 2.32 -16.88
N ILE A 210 13.63 2.69 -15.89
CA ILE A 210 13.79 2.26 -14.50
C ILE A 210 12.95 1.02 -14.18
N ILE A 211 12.11 0.59 -15.12
CA ILE A 211 11.28 -0.60 -14.94
C ILE A 211 12.21 -1.83 -14.93
N PRO A 212 12.18 -2.65 -13.86
CA PRO A 212 13.03 -3.83 -13.76
C PRO A 212 12.72 -4.85 -14.88
N ASP A 213 13.76 -5.47 -15.45
CA ASP A 213 13.62 -6.61 -16.35
C ASP A 213 13.53 -7.90 -15.53
N VAL A 214 12.31 -8.21 -15.06
CA VAL A 214 12.00 -9.30 -14.10
C VAL A 214 10.85 -10.20 -14.51
#